data_AF-X1MC33-F1
#
_entry.id   AF-X1MC33-F1
#
_cell.length_a   1.000
_cell.length_b   1.000
_cell.length_c   1.000
_cell.angle_alpha   90.00
_cell.angle_beta   90.00
_cell.angle_gamma   90.00
#
_symmetry.space_group_name_H-M   'P 1'
#
loop_
_entity.id
_entity.type
_entity.pdbx_description
1 polymer ?
#
loop_
_entity_poly.entity_id
_entity_poly.type
_entity_poly.pdbx_seq_one_letter_code
_entity_poly.pdbx_strand_id
1 'polypeptide(L)'
;AEFALVFFNDKLQEEKKEGVQRDYGRGVKWMGLRQKRELLVILASLDWPRGGMFRSEFWGFEDNKSESRWIVYAGPQSYGEIRSLNDRIKEINGEDYDLTGALDLSIWGQLSVGLIRILLFFYSFTHNYGIAIILLTLLIYGALFPLTFKQFTSMHKMQVIQPEVKAVQTKFKGDPKQMQIEMMKIYKKHKVNPMSGCFPLIIQMPIIFVLYRALLNFNFSENPSFLWIKNLGEPNIPLLLALGVTMFLQQRITQKTQVQSGGQQQGMAKMMQFFPIFIIVMLWSLPSGVMLYWFTSTL
;
A
#
# COMPACT_ATOMS: atom_id res chain seq x y z
N ALA A 1 24.82 -0.42 -4.41
CA ALA A 1 25.77 0.54 -3.85
C ALA A 1 25.52 0.64 -2.36
N GLU A 2 26.58 0.83 -1.59
CA GLU A 2 26.53 1.13 -0.16
C GLU A 2 26.65 2.64 0.02
N PHE A 3 25.80 3.20 0.88
CA PHE A 3 25.73 4.63 1.12
C PHE A 3 26.04 4.91 2.60
N ALA A 4 26.91 5.89 2.82
CA ALA A 4 27.14 6.50 4.12
C ALA A 4 26.07 7.58 4.36
N LEU A 5 25.43 7.50 5.52
CA LEU A 5 24.37 8.41 5.96
C LEU A 5 24.85 9.16 7.19
N VAL A 6 24.68 10.48 7.19
CA VAL A 6 24.97 11.33 8.34
C VAL A 6 23.87 12.34 8.51
N PHE A 7 23.29 12.42 9.71
CA PHE A 7 22.37 13.49 10.06
C PHE A 7 23.08 14.53 10.89
N PHE A 8 23.36 15.66 10.24
CA PHE A 8 24.19 16.73 10.76
C PHE A 8 23.50 18.07 10.54
N ASN A 9 23.37 18.86 11.61
CA ASN A 9 22.69 20.17 11.59
C ASN A 9 21.28 20.09 10.96
N ASP A 10 20.49 19.13 11.42
CA ASP A 10 19.12 18.87 10.99
C ASP A 10 18.95 18.60 9.48
N LYS A 11 20.03 18.13 8.84
CA LYS A 11 20.03 17.73 7.44
C LYS A 11 20.65 16.36 7.28
N LEU A 12 19.97 15.52 6.50
CA LEU A 12 20.51 14.24 6.05
C LEU A 12 21.47 14.46 4.89
N GLN A 13 22.69 13.96 5.03
CA GLN A 13 23.69 13.86 3.98
C GLN A 13 23.87 12.39 3.63
N GLU A 14 23.84 12.10 2.32
CA GLU A 14 24.02 10.75 1.77
C GLU A 14 25.12 10.77 0.72
N GLU A 15 26.11 9.88 0.88
CA GLU A 15 27.23 9.73 -0.06
C GLU A 15 27.52 8.26 -0.33
N LYS A 16 27.98 7.93 -1.54
CA LYS A 16 28.44 6.56 -1.82
C LYS A 16 29.68 6.28 -0.99
N LYS A 17 29.73 5.15 -0.27
CA LYS A 17 30.81 4.81 0.67
C LYS A 17 32.20 4.77 0.03
N GLU A 18 32.30 4.42 -1.25
CA GLU A 18 33.56 4.38 -1.99
C GLU A 18 34.27 5.75 -1.96
N GLY A 19 35.33 5.86 -1.15
CA GLY A 19 36.16 7.07 -1.05
C GLY A 19 35.72 8.09 0.01
N VAL A 20 34.75 7.79 0.87
CA VAL A 20 34.32 8.74 1.93
C VAL A 20 35.37 8.80 3.03
N GLN A 21 36.06 9.93 3.11
CA GLN A 21 36.81 10.37 4.28
C GLN A 21 36.31 11.75 4.68
N ARG A 22 35.40 11.80 5.66
CA ARG A 22 34.87 13.07 6.16
C ARG A 22 34.77 13.07 7.67
N ASP A 23 35.12 14.21 8.23
CA ASP A 23 34.92 14.55 9.62
C ASP A 23 33.81 15.58 9.72
N TYR A 24 32.91 15.34 10.67
CA TYR A 24 31.77 16.18 10.98
C TYR A 24 32.00 16.78 12.35
N GLY A 25 31.77 18.09 12.47
CA GLY A 25 31.88 18.79 13.75
C GLY A 25 30.68 18.53 14.66
N ARG A 26 30.49 19.41 15.65
CA ARG A 26 29.34 19.33 16.57
C ARG A 26 28.02 19.47 15.81
N GLY A 27 27.02 18.69 16.21
CA GLY A 27 25.68 18.70 15.60
C GLY A 27 25.33 17.43 14.84
N VAL A 28 26.15 16.37 14.93
CA VAL A 28 25.78 15.04 14.43
C VAL A 28 24.86 14.36 15.43
N LYS A 29 23.66 13.97 15.01
CA LYS A 29 22.70 13.25 15.88
C LYS A 29 22.79 11.74 15.69
N TRP A 30 22.89 11.30 14.44
CA TRP A 30 23.05 9.90 14.09
C TRP A 30 23.88 9.73 12.82
N MET A 31 24.50 8.56 12.70
CA MET A 31 25.27 8.15 11.54
C MET A 31 24.84 6.74 11.14
N GLY A 32 25.01 6.37 9.88
CA GLY A 32 24.57 5.06 9.43
C GLY A 32 25.14 4.61 8.11
N LEU A 33 24.94 3.33 7.83
CA LEU A 33 25.25 2.71 6.55
C LEU A 33 23.98 2.10 5.97
N ARG A 34 23.78 2.35 4.68
CA ARG A 34 22.68 1.78 3.93
C ARG A 34 23.21 0.92 2.79
N GLN A 35 22.96 -0.38 2.89
CA GLN A 35 23.37 -1.34 1.86
C GLN A 35 22.15 -1.77 1.05
N LYS A 36 22.03 -1.21 -0.17
CA LYS A 36 20.85 -1.40 -1.05
C LYS A 36 19.55 -1.17 -0.26
N ARG A 37 18.54 -2.02 -0.44
CA ARG A 37 17.24 -1.98 0.26
C ARG A 37 17.09 -3.05 1.34
N GLU A 38 18.17 -3.75 1.66
CA GLU A 38 18.13 -4.94 2.54
C GLU A 38 18.60 -4.61 3.95
N LEU A 39 19.69 -3.86 4.09
CA LEU A 39 20.30 -3.58 5.39
C LEU A 39 20.42 -2.08 5.62
N LEU A 40 20.04 -1.67 6.82
CA LEU A 40 20.26 -0.35 7.36
C LEU A 40 20.89 -0.49 8.75
N VAL A 41 22.04 0.15 8.91
CA VAL A 41 22.73 0.29 10.19
C VAL A 41 22.67 1.74 10.60
N ILE A 42 22.17 2.02 11.80
CA ILE A 42 22.13 3.36 12.39
C ILE A 42 22.79 3.29 13.77
N LEU A 43 23.67 4.25 14.03
CA LEU A 43 24.18 4.57 15.36
C LEU A 43 23.64 5.95 15.72
N ALA A 44 22.71 6.03 16.66
CA ALA A 44 22.13 7.27 17.16
C ALA A 44 22.72 7.64 18.52
N SER A 45 23.13 8.90 18.69
CA SER A 45 23.68 9.39 19.95
C SER A 45 22.58 9.90 20.87
N LEU A 46 22.59 9.48 22.13
CA LEU A 46 21.69 10.06 23.13
C LEU A 46 22.31 11.30 23.82
N ASP A 47 23.63 11.44 23.79
CA ASP A 47 24.35 12.40 24.62
C ASP A 47 25.08 13.50 23.82
N TRP A 48 24.70 13.77 22.57
CA TRP A 48 25.27 14.83 21.71
C TRP A 48 26.82 14.77 21.57
N PRO A 49 27.33 14.09 20.53
CA PRO A 49 28.77 13.87 20.35
C PRO A 49 29.48 15.16 19.95
N ARG A 50 30.81 15.19 20.14
CA ARG A 50 31.63 16.32 19.65
C ARG A 50 31.73 16.35 18.13
N GLY A 51 31.65 15.19 17.50
CA GLY A 51 31.72 15.04 16.07
C GLY A 51 31.44 13.61 15.62
N GLY A 52 31.55 13.40 14.32
CA GLY A 52 31.42 12.09 13.70
C GLY A 52 32.43 11.94 12.58
N MET A 53 32.85 10.71 12.30
CA MET A 53 33.83 10.43 11.25
C MET A 53 33.42 9.24 10.40
N PHE A 54 33.57 9.40 9.09
CA PHE A 54 33.52 8.30 8.13
C PHE A 54 34.91 8.06 7.56
N ARG A 55 35.32 6.79 7.54
CA ARG A 55 36.52 6.27 6.89
C ARG A 55 36.12 5.06 6.04
N SER A 56 37.06 4.53 5.26
CA SER A 56 36.82 3.35 4.40
C SER A 56 36.48 2.10 5.21
N GLU A 57 37.18 1.88 6.32
CA GLU A 57 37.07 0.67 7.15
C GLU A 57 36.08 0.81 8.31
N PHE A 58 35.89 2.02 8.83
CA PHE A 58 35.06 2.26 10.00
C PHE A 58 34.39 3.63 9.96
N TRP A 59 33.40 3.78 10.81
CA TRP A 59 32.71 5.04 11.04
C TRP A 59 32.19 5.06 12.47
N GLY A 60 31.98 6.26 13.02
CA GLY A 60 31.51 6.40 14.39
C GLY A 60 31.58 7.83 14.87
N PHE A 61 31.31 8.00 16.15
CA PHE A 61 31.32 9.28 16.82
C PHE A 61 32.65 9.57 17.50
N GLU A 62 33.00 10.84 17.55
CA GLU A 62 34.07 11.34 18.39
C GLU A 62 33.46 11.98 19.63
N ASP A 63 33.83 11.48 20.81
CA ASP A 63 33.40 12.01 22.10
C ASP A 63 34.54 11.89 23.13
N ASN A 64 34.60 12.86 24.06
CA ASN A 64 35.60 12.92 25.14
C ASN A 64 35.00 12.65 26.52
N LYS A 65 33.73 12.22 26.57
CA LYS A 65 33.05 11.86 27.82
C LYS A 65 33.52 10.49 28.32
N SER A 66 33.53 10.32 29.63
CA SER A 66 33.84 9.02 30.26
C SER A 66 32.73 8.00 30.06
N GLU A 67 31.49 8.46 29.89
CA GLU A 67 30.31 7.65 29.62
C GLU A 67 29.48 8.29 28.50
N SER A 68 29.06 7.48 27.54
CA SER A 68 28.22 7.89 26.42
C SER A 68 27.20 6.80 26.11
N ARG A 69 25.96 7.18 25.86
CA ARG A 69 24.85 6.27 25.53
C ARG A 69 24.52 6.38 24.05
N TRP A 70 24.36 5.22 23.42
CA TRP A 70 24.07 5.09 22.00
C TRP A 70 22.96 4.08 21.77
N ILE A 71 22.23 4.28 20.70
CA ILE A 71 21.25 3.31 20.19
C ILE A 71 21.76 2.80 18.86
N VAL A 72 21.88 1.47 18.75
CA VAL A 72 22.26 0.79 17.52
C VAL A 72 21.02 0.13 16.93
N TYR A 73 20.73 0.45 15.67
CA TYR A 73 19.83 -0.33 14.84
C TYR A 73 20.65 -1.02 13.75
N ALA A 74 20.49 -2.32 13.60
CA ALA A 74 21.09 -3.07 12.50
C ALA A 74 20.03 -4.08 12.03
N GLY A 75 19.36 -3.75 10.94
CA GLY A 75 18.17 -4.50 10.54
C GLY A 75 17.65 -4.12 9.15
N PRO A 76 16.48 -4.67 8.78
CA PRO A 76 15.84 -4.38 7.51
C PRO A 76 15.42 -2.92 7.40
N GLN A 77 15.21 -2.42 6.19
CA GLN A 77 14.66 -1.07 5.99
C GLN A 77 13.14 -1.02 6.24
N SER A 78 12.74 -1.20 7.50
CA SER A 78 11.34 -1.24 7.94
C SER A 78 10.90 0.12 8.50
N TYR A 79 9.95 0.78 7.83
CA TYR A 79 9.44 2.09 8.28
C TYR A 79 8.84 2.04 9.70
N GLY A 80 8.10 0.98 10.03
CA GLY A 80 7.47 0.83 11.34
C GLY A 80 8.49 0.74 12.48
N GLU A 81 9.55 -0.05 12.30
CA GLU A 81 10.62 -0.23 13.29
C GLU A 81 11.44 1.05 13.46
N ILE A 82 11.89 1.65 12.36
CA ILE A 82 12.69 2.89 12.39
C ILE A 82 11.90 4.04 12.99
N ARG A 83 10.60 4.12 12.69
CA ARG A 83 9.72 5.11 13.31
C ARG A 83 9.58 4.88 14.80
N SER A 84 9.28 3.66 15.24
CA SER A 84 9.17 3.34 16.67
C SER A 84 10.48 3.62 17.41
N LEU A 85 11.63 3.35 16.78
CA LEU A 85 12.94 3.71 17.31
C LEU A 85 13.10 5.23 17.46
N ASN A 86 12.70 5.99 16.44
CA ASN A 86 12.74 7.45 16.45
C ASN A 86 11.83 8.04 17.55
N ASP A 87 10.63 7.50 17.70
CA ASP A 87 9.67 7.91 18.73
C ASP A 87 10.24 7.65 20.14
N ARG A 88 10.89 6.51 20.37
CA ARG A 88 11.59 6.21 21.64
C ARG A 88 12.78 7.14 21.91
N ILE A 89 13.56 7.49 20.88
CA ILE A 89 14.66 8.47 21.03
C ILE A 89 14.09 9.84 21.40
N LYS A 90 12.98 10.24 20.77
CA LYS A 90 12.30 11.50 21.05
C LYS A 90 11.75 11.56 22.48
N GLU A 91 11.24 10.45 23.01
CA GLU A 91 10.83 10.35 24.41
C GLU A 91 12.01 10.54 25.39
N ILE A 92 13.20 10.01 25.04
CA ILE A 92 14.38 10.09 25.90
C ILE A 92 15.03 11.48 25.83
N ASN A 93 15.16 12.05 24.62
CA ASN A 93 15.95 13.25 24.37
C ASN A 93 15.12 14.52 24.16
N GLY A 94 13.80 14.41 24.01
CA GLY A 94 12.91 15.53 23.69
C GLY A 94 13.01 16.05 22.26
N GLU A 95 13.90 15.50 21.43
CA GLU A 95 14.11 15.92 20.04
C GLU A 95 13.84 14.82 19.03
N ASP A 96 13.33 15.22 17.87
CA ASP A 96 13.15 14.33 16.73
C ASP A 96 14.47 14.17 15.96
N TYR A 97 14.88 12.93 15.75
CA TYR A 97 16.14 12.62 15.07
C TYR A 97 15.93 12.37 13.57
N ASP A 98 14.68 12.38 13.09
CA ASP A 98 14.29 12.07 11.73
C ASP A 98 14.99 10.82 11.16
N LEU A 99 15.03 9.74 11.95
CA LEU A 99 15.62 8.47 11.49
C LEU A 99 14.91 7.91 10.25
N THR A 100 13.65 8.30 10.04
CA THR A 100 12.88 7.86 8.86
C THR A 100 13.45 8.35 7.54
N GLY A 101 14.20 9.46 7.54
CA GLY A 101 14.95 9.94 6.38
C GLY A 101 16.02 8.96 5.88
N ALA A 102 16.51 8.06 6.74
CA ALA A 102 17.54 7.08 6.40
C ALA A 102 17.06 6.02 5.37
N LEU A 103 15.76 5.87 5.15
CA LEU A 103 15.18 4.80 4.33
C LEU A 103 15.24 5.13 2.82
N ASP A 104 15.74 4.19 1.99
CA ASP A 104 15.63 4.29 0.52
C ASP A 104 14.26 3.79 0.06
N LEU A 105 13.25 4.65 0.20
CA LEU A 105 11.88 4.29 -0.16
C LEU A 105 11.67 4.45 -1.67
N SER A 106 11.26 3.36 -2.33
CA SER A 106 10.66 3.42 -3.67
C SER A 106 9.40 4.32 -3.68
N ILE A 107 8.92 4.73 -4.86
CA ILE A 107 7.63 5.44 -5.03
C ILE A 107 6.51 4.74 -4.22
N TRP A 108 6.47 3.41 -4.26
CA TRP A 108 5.53 2.61 -3.46
C TRP A 108 5.71 2.77 -1.94
N GLY A 109 6.96 2.89 -1.47
CA GLY A 109 7.27 3.15 -0.06
C GLY A 109 6.85 4.55 0.37
N GLN A 110 7.09 5.56 -0.48
CA GLN A 110 6.65 6.94 -0.23
C GLN A 110 5.12 7.03 -0.12
N LEU A 111 4.40 6.39 -1.05
CA LEU A 111 2.94 6.29 -0.99
C LEU A 111 2.48 5.57 0.29
N SER A 112 3.18 4.50 0.69
CA SER A 112 2.86 3.75 1.91
C SER A 112 3.02 4.62 3.16
N VAL A 113 4.11 5.37 3.27
CA VAL A 113 4.33 6.33 4.37
C VAL A 113 3.25 7.41 4.39
N GLY A 114 2.87 7.93 3.22
CA GLY A 114 1.75 8.86 3.09
C GLY A 114 0.45 8.30 3.65
N LEU A 115 0.09 7.06 3.28
CA LEU A 115 -1.10 6.39 3.82
C LEU A 115 -1.01 6.18 5.34
N ILE A 116 0.15 5.79 5.87
CA ILE A 116 0.34 5.62 7.33
C ILE A 116 0.15 6.96 8.05
N ARG A 117 0.65 8.08 7.50
CA ARG A 117 0.47 9.41 8.08
C ARG A 117 -1.01 9.79 8.13
N ILE A 118 -1.75 9.55 7.05
CA ILE A 118 -3.20 9.83 7.00
C ILE A 118 -3.97 8.90 7.96
N LEU A 119 -3.59 7.62 8.03
CA LEU A 119 -4.17 6.66 8.95
C LEU A 119 -4.00 7.12 10.40
N LEU A 120 -2.79 7.54 10.76
CA LEU A 120 -2.49 8.04 12.10
C LEU A 120 -3.15 9.38 12.40
N PHE A 121 -3.31 10.23 11.39
CA PHE A 121 -4.14 11.43 11.52
C PHE A 121 -5.56 11.05 11.91
N PHE A 122 -6.21 10.11 11.22
CA PHE A 122 -7.54 9.64 11.62
C PHE A 122 -7.54 8.96 12.99
N TYR A 123 -6.52 8.16 13.30
CA TYR A 123 -6.35 7.52 14.61
C TYR A 123 -6.27 8.56 15.74
N SER A 124 -5.62 9.71 15.53
CA SER A 124 -5.53 10.76 16.55
C SER A 124 -6.89 11.31 17.00
N PHE A 125 -7.93 11.19 16.16
CA PHE A 125 -9.30 11.56 16.52
C PHE A 125 -10.09 10.36 17.03
N THR A 126 -9.99 9.21 16.37
CA THR A 126 -10.85 8.04 16.65
C THR A 126 -10.34 7.17 17.79
N HIS A 127 -9.04 7.20 18.06
CA HIS A 127 -8.33 6.28 18.97
C HIS A 127 -8.61 4.80 18.66
N ASN A 128 -9.01 4.50 17.41
CA ASN A 128 -9.34 3.16 16.95
C ASN A 128 -8.88 2.96 15.52
N TYR A 129 -7.96 2.00 15.30
CA TYR A 129 -7.37 1.74 14.00
C TYR A 129 -8.38 1.19 12.98
N GLY A 130 -9.39 0.43 13.40
CA GLY A 130 -10.43 -0.08 12.48
C GLY A 130 -11.29 1.05 11.92
N ILE A 131 -11.71 1.99 12.76
CA ILE A 131 -12.43 3.19 12.32
C ILE A 131 -11.53 4.08 11.45
N ALA A 132 -10.26 4.24 11.83
CA ALA A 132 -9.30 5.00 11.02
C ALA A 132 -9.10 4.40 9.62
N ILE A 133 -9.06 3.07 9.50
CA ILE A 133 -9.02 2.37 8.22
C ILE A 133 -10.30 2.64 7.42
N ILE A 134 -11.49 2.57 8.03
CA ILE A 134 -12.76 2.87 7.35
C ILE A 134 -12.75 4.32 6.81
N LEU A 135 -12.32 5.29 7.61
CA LEU A 135 -12.23 6.69 7.19
C LEU A 135 -11.22 6.88 6.06
N LEU A 136 -10.08 6.18 6.12
CA LEU A 136 -9.10 6.14 5.04
C LEU A 136 -9.71 5.57 3.76
N THR A 137 -10.49 4.48 3.85
CA THR A 137 -11.22 3.93 2.71
C THR A 137 -12.15 4.96 2.09
N LEU A 138 -12.95 5.64 2.91
CA LEU A 138 -13.89 6.67 2.44
C LEU A 138 -13.17 7.85 1.78
N LEU A 139 -12.03 8.27 2.33
CA LEU A 139 -11.19 9.32 1.74
C LEU A 139 -10.69 8.91 0.34
N ILE A 140 -10.12 7.70 0.23
CA ILE A 140 -9.63 7.16 -1.05
C ILE A 140 -10.78 7.03 -2.05
N TYR A 141 -11.91 6.47 -1.61
CA TYR A 141 -13.08 6.29 -2.47
C TYR A 141 -13.67 7.62 -2.92
N GLY A 142 -13.69 8.64 -2.05
CA GLY A 142 -14.08 10.01 -2.37
C GLY A 142 -13.15 10.65 -3.41
N ALA A 143 -11.83 10.46 -3.28
CA ALA A 143 -10.87 10.92 -4.28
C ALA A 143 -11.02 10.22 -5.64
N LEU A 144 -11.42 8.94 -5.63
CA LEU A 144 -11.68 8.15 -6.84
C LEU A 144 -13.09 8.31 -7.39
N PHE A 145 -13.99 9.00 -6.67
CA PHE A 145 -15.38 9.21 -7.06
C PHE A 145 -15.59 9.70 -8.51
N PRO A 146 -14.86 10.70 -9.04
CA PRO A 146 -15.06 11.12 -10.43
C PRO A 146 -14.71 10.02 -11.44
N LEU A 147 -13.80 9.13 -11.08
CA LEU A 147 -13.39 7.99 -11.90
C LEU A 147 -14.45 6.88 -11.82
N THR A 148 -14.91 6.54 -10.61
CA THR A 148 -15.95 5.53 -10.39
C THR A 148 -17.28 5.94 -11.02
N PHE A 149 -17.65 7.21 -10.96
CA PHE A 149 -18.85 7.73 -11.62
C PHE A 149 -18.83 7.54 -13.14
N LYS A 150 -17.67 7.79 -13.79
CA LYS A 150 -17.49 7.50 -15.23
C LYS A 150 -17.60 6.00 -15.53
N GLN A 151 -17.07 5.15 -14.64
CA GLN A 151 -17.19 3.69 -14.76
C GLN A 151 -18.66 3.26 -14.71
N PHE A 152 -19.42 3.70 -13.72
CA PHE A 152 -20.84 3.38 -13.58
C PHE A 152 -21.67 3.85 -14.78
N THR A 153 -21.38 5.04 -15.29
CA THR A 153 -22.05 5.57 -16.50
C THR A 153 -21.79 4.67 -17.72
N SER A 154 -20.56 4.20 -17.91
CA SER A 154 -20.21 3.27 -19.00
C SER A 154 -20.93 1.92 -18.83
N MET A 155 -20.97 1.41 -17.60
CA MET A 155 -21.67 0.17 -17.26
C MET A 155 -23.19 0.25 -17.50
N HIS A 156 -23.82 1.36 -17.15
CA HIS A 156 -25.25 1.56 -17.40
C HIS A 156 -25.55 1.60 -18.91
N LYS A 157 -24.75 2.33 -19.71
CA LYS A 157 -24.89 2.31 -21.18
C LYS A 157 -24.73 0.90 -21.75
N MET A 158 -23.84 0.10 -21.16
CA MET A 158 -23.64 -1.30 -21.54
C MET A 158 -24.88 -2.17 -21.27
N GLN A 159 -25.60 -1.94 -20.17
CA GLN A 159 -26.88 -2.61 -19.90
C GLN A 159 -27.95 -2.26 -20.94
N VAL A 160 -28.03 -0.99 -21.34
CA VAL A 160 -29.02 -0.51 -22.32
C VAL A 160 -28.84 -1.17 -23.69
N ILE A 161 -27.60 -1.40 -24.13
CA ILE A 161 -27.31 -2.04 -25.43
C ILE A 161 -27.30 -3.58 -25.39
N GLN A 162 -27.46 -4.18 -24.21
CA GLN A 162 -27.51 -5.63 -24.02
C GLN A 162 -28.51 -6.36 -24.95
N PRO A 163 -29.74 -5.88 -25.21
CA PRO A 163 -30.66 -6.54 -26.15
C PRO A 163 -30.13 -6.57 -27.60
N GLU A 164 -29.54 -5.47 -28.09
CA GLU A 164 -28.95 -5.43 -29.45
C GLU A 164 -27.80 -6.43 -29.57
N VAL A 165 -26.98 -6.52 -28.52
CA VAL A 165 -25.87 -7.46 -28.47
C VAL A 165 -26.35 -8.92 -28.45
N LYS A 166 -27.40 -9.22 -27.68
CA LYS A 166 -28.02 -10.57 -27.66
C LYS A 166 -28.59 -10.94 -29.03
N ALA A 167 -29.20 -10.00 -29.75
CA ALA A 167 -29.71 -10.23 -31.10
C ALA A 167 -28.59 -10.62 -32.09
N VAL A 168 -27.45 -9.90 -32.06
CA VAL A 168 -26.27 -10.23 -32.87
C VAL A 168 -25.74 -11.62 -32.51
N GLN A 169 -25.66 -11.95 -31.22
CA GLN A 169 -25.21 -13.28 -30.80
C GLN A 169 -26.10 -14.40 -31.29
N THR A 170 -27.43 -14.20 -31.25
CA THR A 170 -28.36 -15.19 -31.79
C THR A 170 -28.23 -15.35 -33.30
N LYS A 171 -27.95 -14.26 -34.03
CA LYS A 171 -27.82 -14.27 -35.49
C LYS A 171 -26.52 -14.94 -35.97
N PHE A 172 -25.42 -14.74 -35.26
CA PHE A 172 -24.08 -15.21 -35.66
C PHE A 172 -23.54 -16.34 -34.76
N LYS A 173 -24.40 -17.16 -34.15
CA LYS A 173 -23.98 -18.30 -33.29
C LYS A 173 -22.97 -19.24 -33.97
N GLY A 174 -23.06 -19.38 -35.30
CA GLY A 174 -22.18 -20.25 -36.10
C GLY A 174 -20.90 -19.59 -36.62
N ASP A 175 -20.76 -18.26 -36.51
CA ASP A 175 -19.57 -17.52 -36.97
C ASP A 175 -19.02 -16.59 -35.86
N PRO A 176 -18.07 -17.07 -35.05
CA PRO A 176 -17.51 -16.29 -33.95
C PRO A 176 -16.72 -15.06 -34.41
N LYS A 177 -16.12 -15.09 -35.62
CA LYS A 177 -15.36 -13.95 -36.13
C LYS A 177 -16.30 -12.83 -36.53
N GLN A 178 -17.35 -13.16 -37.28
CA GLN A 178 -18.33 -12.17 -37.71
C GLN A 178 -19.14 -11.60 -36.53
N MET A 179 -19.47 -12.44 -35.54
CA MET A 179 -20.07 -12.00 -34.28
C MET A 179 -19.22 -10.93 -33.58
N GLN A 180 -17.91 -11.16 -33.43
CA GLN A 180 -17.02 -10.21 -32.76
C GLN A 180 -16.96 -8.85 -33.48
N ILE A 181 -16.92 -8.87 -34.82
CA ILE A 181 -16.89 -7.65 -35.65
C ILE A 181 -18.18 -6.83 -35.47
N GLU A 182 -19.34 -7.47 -35.57
CA GLU A 182 -20.64 -6.79 -35.42
C GLU A 182 -20.84 -6.27 -33.99
N MET A 183 -20.43 -7.02 -32.98
CA MET A 183 -20.45 -6.53 -31.59
C MET A 183 -19.57 -5.29 -31.39
N MET A 184 -18.37 -5.27 -31.97
CA MET A 184 -17.49 -4.09 -31.91
C MET A 184 -18.08 -2.88 -32.64
N LYS A 185 -18.83 -3.09 -33.74
CA LYS A 185 -19.57 -2.01 -34.42
C LYS A 185 -20.65 -1.42 -33.52
N ILE A 186 -21.40 -2.26 -32.80
CA ILE A 186 -22.41 -1.81 -31.81
C ILE A 186 -21.73 -0.99 -30.70
N TYR A 187 -20.66 -1.51 -30.09
CA TYR A 187 -19.93 -0.79 -29.04
C TYR A 187 -19.39 0.57 -29.52
N LYS A 188 -18.85 0.63 -30.74
CA LYS A 188 -18.39 1.90 -31.35
C LYS A 188 -19.55 2.86 -31.62
N LYS A 189 -20.67 2.37 -32.16
CA LYS A 189 -21.87 3.16 -32.45
C LYS A 189 -22.41 3.83 -31.20
N HIS A 190 -22.46 3.10 -30.09
CA HIS A 190 -22.95 3.61 -28.79
C HIS A 190 -21.86 4.24 -27.92
N LYS A 191 -20.61 4.33 -28.40
CA LYS A 191 -19.43 4.87 -27.69
C LYS A 191 -19.23 4.24 -26.31
N VAL A 192 -19.42 2.93 -26.19
CA VAL A 192 -19.26 2.17 -24.94
C VAL A 192 -17.98 1.35 -25.01
N ASN A 193 -17.21 1.32 -23.91
CA ASN A 193 -16.00 0.49 -23.82
C ASN A 193 -16.28 -0.80 -23.01
N PRO A 194 -16.13 -1.99 -23.61
CA PRO A 194 -16.32 -3.25 -22.89
C PRO A 194 -15.33 -3.50 -21.75
N MET A 195 -14.17 -2.84 -21.75
CA MET A 195 -13.16 -2.95 -20.68
C MET A 195 -13.48 -2.10 -19.44
N SER A 196 -14.50 -1.23 -19.48
CA SER A 196 -14.90 -0.44 -18.30
C SER A 196 -15.32 -1.32 -17.11
N GLY A 197 -15.71 -2.57 -17.36
CA GLY A 197 -16.14 -3.53 -16.33
C GLY A 197 -15.02 -4.07 -15.42
N CYS A 198 -13.78 -4.18 -15.92
CA CYS A 198 -12.63 -4.67 -15.13
C CYS A 198 -11.76 -3.54 -14.58
N PHE A 199 -12.03 -2.30 -14.97
CA PHE A 199 -11.28 -1.13 -14.55
C PHE A 199 -11.26 -0.91 -13.01
N PRO A 200 -12.32 -1.23 -12.23
CA PRO A 200 -12.26 -1.11 -10.77
C PRO A 200 -11.16 -1.97 -10.16
N LEU A 201 -10.99 -3.21 -10.65
CA LEU A 201 -9.96 -4.13 -10.17
C LEU A 201 -8.55 -3.61 -10.46
N ILE A 202 -8.34 -3.04 -11.65
CA ILE A 202 -7.02 -2.53 -12.06
C ILE A 202 -6.60 -1.35 -11.18
N ILE A 203 -7.52 -0.46 -10.83
CA ILE A 203 -7.22 0.68 -9.95
C ILE A 203 -7.02 0.21 -8.50
N GLN A 204 -7.80 -0.78 -8.07
CA GLN A 204 -7.77 -1.26 -6.69
C GLN A 204 -6.45 -1.98 -6.37
N MET A 205 -5.90 -2.76 -7.31
CA MET A 205 -4.68 -3.56 -7.08
C MET A 205 -3.48 -2.72 -6.61
N PRO A 206 -3.10 -1.59 -7.27
CA PRO A 206 -2.09 -0.67 -6.76
C PRO A 206 -2.37 -0.16 -5.34
N ILE A 207 -3.62 0.19 -5.03
CA ILE A 207 -3.99 0.77 -3.73
C ILE A 207 -3.86 -0.28 -2.63
N ILE A 208 -4.37 -1.49 -2.87
CA ILE A 208 -4.20 -2.63 -1.95
C ILE A 208 -2.73 -2.94 -1.75
N PHE A 209 -1.92 -2.90 -2.81
CA PHE A 209 -0.48 -3.17 -2.70
C PHE A 209 0.23 -2.13 -1.81
N VAL A 210 -0.08 -0.84 -1.98
CA VAL A 210 0.43 0.22 -1.10
C VAL A 210 -0.04 0.00 0.33
N LEU A 211 -1.32 -0.30 0.54
CA LEU A 211 -1.88 -0.49 1.87
C LEU A 211 -1.31 -1.74 2.55
N TYR A 212 -1.16 -2.84 1.83
CA TYR A 212 -0.50 -4.05 2.32
C TYR A 212 0.91 -3.73 2.81
N ARG A 213 1.71 -3.04 2.00
CA ARG A 213 3.05 -2.61 2.41
C ARG A 213 3.04 -1.68 3.62
N ALA A 214 2.06 -0.78 3.69
CA ALA A 214 1.89 0.12 4.81
C ALA A 214 1.56 -0.63 6.11
N LEU A 215 0.74 -1.68 6.05
CA LEU A 215 0.20 -2.36 7.23
C LEU A 215 0.99 -3.62 7.65
N LEU A 216 1.83 -4.20 6.79
CA LEU A 216 2.55 -5.46 7.04
C LEU A 216 3.40 -5.43 8.32
N ASN A 217 4.15 -4.34 8.52
CA ASN A 217 5.00 -4.12 9.71
C ASN A 217 4.49 -2.95 10.55
N PHE A 218 3.21 -2.61 10.41
CA PHE A 218 2.64 -1.52 11.17
C PHE A 218 2.40 -1.98 12.60
N ASN A 219 2.91 -1.21 13.56
CA ASN A 219 2.76 -1.53 14.96
C ASN A 219 1.43 -0.98 15.50
N PHE A 220 0.44 -1.86 15.67
CA PHE A 220 -0.89 -1.52 16.20
C PHE A 220 -0.95 -1.44 17.75
N SER A 221 0.18 -1.21 18.43
CA SER A 221 0.42 -1.47 19.87
C SER A 221 -0.65 -1.01 20.88
N GLU A 222 -1.38 0.07 20.63
CA GLU A 222 -2.31 0.62 21.64
C GLU A 222 -3.72 0.00 21.61
N ASN A 223 -4.30 -0.18 20.42
CA ASN A 223 -5.68 -0.68 20.25
C ASN A 223 -5.79 -1.49 18.95
N PRO A 224 -5.18 -2.69 18.89
CA PRO A 224 -5.13 -3.47 17.66
C PRO A 224 -6.48 -4.11 17.30
N SER A 225 -7.46 -4.09 18.20
CA SER A 225 -8.76 -4.74 18.02
C SER A 225 -9.81 -3.84 17.37
N PHE A 226 -10.71 -4.45 16.61
CA PHE A 226 -11.87 -3.78 16.03
C PHE A 226 -13.05 -4.75 15.90
N LEU A 227 -14.18 -4.44 16.55
CA LEU A 227 -15.35 -5.32 16.61
C LEU A 227 -14.98 -6.73 17.10
N TRP A 228 -15.13 -7.75 16.24
CA TRP A 228 -14.76 -9.16 16.53
C TRP A 228 -13.30 -9.48 16.15
N ILE A 229 -12.57 -8.55 15.54
CA ILE A 229 -11.17 -8.71 15.14
C ILE A 229 -10.29 -8.42 16.35
N LYS A 230 -9.52 -9.40 16.80
CA LYS A 230 -8.63 -9.26 17.96
C LYS A 230 -7.38 -8.43 17.64
N ASN A 231 -6.82 -8.60 16.44
CA ASN A 231 -5.62 -7.90 16.01
C ASN A 231 -5.67 -7.59 14.50
N LEU A 232 -5.64 -6.31 14.13
CA LEU A 232 -5.62 -5.82 12.75
C LEU A 232 -4.32 -6.14 12.00
N GLY A 233 -3.23 -6.43 12.73
CA GLY A 233 -1.96 -6.89 12.17
C GLY A 233 -1.95 -8.37 11.80
N GLU A 234 -2.91 -9.16 12.30
CA GLU A 234 -2.98 -10.60 12.08
C GLU A 234 -4.10 -10.97 11.10
N PRO A 235 -4.00 -12.14 10.43
CA PRO A 235 -5.07 -12.66 9.59
C PRO A 235 -6.36 -12.93 10.38
N ASN A 236 -7.52 -12.63 9.79
CA ASN A 236 -8.83 -12.88 10.40
C ASN A 236 -9.75 -13.65 9.46
N ILE A 237 -9.93 -14.95 9.72
CA ILE A 237 -10.75 -15.84 8.88
C ILE A 237 -12.22 -15.41 8.82
N PRO A 238 -12.90 -15.01 9.92
CA PRO A 238 -14.28 -14.52 9.85
C PRO A 238 -14.45 -13.33 8.90
N LEU A 239 -13.56 -12.34 8.96
CA LEU A 239 -13.57 -11.19 8.05
C LEU A 239 -13.29 -11.61 6.61
N LEU A 240 -12.36 -12.54 6.38
CA LEU A 240 -12.05 -13.07 5.06
C LEU A 240 -13.26 -13.77 4.42
N LEU A 241 -14.02 -14.55 5.20
CA LEU A 241 -15.25 -15.18 4.74
C LEU A 241 -16.33 -14.13 4.43
N ALA A 242 -16.49 -13.11 5.27
CA ALA A 242 -17.42 -12.01 5.02
C ALA A 242 -17.05 -11.22 3.75
N LEU A 243 -15.75 -11.00 3.50
CA LEU A 243 -15.24 -10.43 2.25
C LEU A 243 -15.57 -11.32 1.05
N GLY A 244 -15.39 -12.63 1.17
CA GLY A 244 -15.75 -13.58 0.13
C GLY A 244 -17.25 -13.53 -0.23
N VAL A 245 -18.12 -13.48 0.79
CA VAL A 245 -19.57 -13.36 0.60
C VAL A 245 -19.94 -12.03 -0.06
N THR A 246 -19.39 -10.91 0.42
CA THR A 246 -19.67 -9.58 -0.17
C THR A 246 -19.18 -9.48 -1.61
N MET A 247 -17.99 -9.99 -1.92
CA MET A 247 -17.49 -10.08 -3.29
C MET A 247 -18.38 -10.95 -4.19
N PHE A 248 -18.86 -12.09 -3.67
CA PHE A 248 -19.78 -12.94 -4.42
C PHE A 248 -21.09 -12.22 -4.72
N LEU A 249 -21.65 -11.49 -3.74
CA LEU A 249 -22.86 -10.68 -3.93
C LEU A 249 -22.63 -9.53 -4.92
N GLN A 250 -21.54 -8.79 -4.76
CA GLN A 250 -21.13 -7.71 -5.67
C GLN A 250 -20.96 -8.23 -7.09
N GLN A 251 -20.36 -9.41 -7.24
CA GLN A 251 -20.21 -10.07 -8.52
C GLN A 251 -21.56 -10.45 -9.13
N ARG A 252 -22.51 -10.99 -8.34
CA ARG A 252 -23.86 -11.32 -8.84
C ARG A 252 -24.61 -10.08 -9.32
N ILE A 253 -24.41 -8.94 -8.66
CA ILE A 253 -24.97 -7.65 -9.09
C ILE A 253 -24.30 -7.19 -10.40
N THR A 254 -22.97 -7.25 -10.47
CA THR A 254 -22.18 -6.77 -11.61
C THR A 254 -22.25 -7.68 -12.84
N GLN A 255 -22.45 -8.99 -12.66
CA GLN A 255 -22.60 -9.96 -13.76
C GLN A 255 -23.85 -9.74 -14.59
N LYS A 256 -24.92 -9.17 -14.01
CA LYS A 256 -26.12 -8.78 -14.77
C LYS A 256 -25.83 -7.66 -15.79
N THR A 257 -24.78 -6.87 -15.52
CA THR A 257 -24.32 -5.70 -16.28
C THR A 257 -23.30 -6.07 -17.36
N GLN A 258 -22.58 -7.18 -17.21
CA GLN A 258 -21.57 -7.58 -18.19
C GLN A 258 -22.22 -8.21 -19.42
N VAL A 259 -21.93 -7.59 -20.56
CA VAL A 259 -22.32 -8.11 -21.86
C VAL A 259 -21.43 -9.32 -22.18
N GLN A 260 -21.99 -10.50 -21.93
CA GLN A 260 -21.39 -11.77 -22.34
C GLN A 260 -21.23 -11.74 -23.85
N SER A 261 -20.02 -11.83 -24.38
CA SER A 261 -19.74 -11.78 -25.82
C SER A 261 -19.09 -13.11 -26.23
N GLY A 262 -19.74 -13.98 -27.01
CA GLY A 262 -19.09 -15.11 -27.68
C GLY A 262 -18.12 -16.03 -26.91
N GLY A 263 -17.48 -16.96 -27.62
CA GLY A 263 -16.62 -18.01 -27.03
C GLY A 263 -15.32 -17.49 -26.37
N GLN A 264 -14.74 -16.40 -26.88
CA GLN A 264 -13.48 -15.84 -26.36
C GLN A 264 -13.65 -15.04 -25.05
N GLN A 265 -14.85 -14.50 -24.79
CA GLN A 265 -15.17 -13.74 -23.58
C GLN A 265 -15.93 -14.58 -22.54
N GLN A 266 -16.47 -15.75 -22.90
CA GLN A 266 -16.92 -16.77 -21.94
C GLN A 266 -15.77 -17.25 -21.04
N GLY A 267 -14.55 -17.36 -21.56
CA GLY A 267 -13.35 -17.67 -20.76
C GLY A 267 -13.08 -16.61 -19.68
N MET A 268 -13.18 -15.32 -20.04
CA MET A 268 -13.02 -14.20 -19.11
C MET A 268 -14.16 -14.15 -18.06
N ALA A 269 -15.40 -14.43 -18.47
CA ALA A 269 -16.54 -14.49 -17.55
C ALA A 269 -16.44 -15.65 -16.54
N LYS A 270 -15.99 -16.83 -17.00
CA LYS A 270 -15.68 -17.97 -16.12
C LYS A 270 -14.51 -17.65 -15.18
N MET A 271 -13.44 -17.02 -15.67
CA MET A 271 -12.33 -16.56 -14.83
C MET A 271 -12.81 -15.60 -13.75
N MET A 272 -13.72 -14.67 -14.09
CA MET A 272 -14.31 -13.77 -13.10
C MET A 272 -15.12 -14.53 -12.05
N GLN A 273 -15.84 -15.60 -12.38
CA GLN A 273 -16.58 -16.41 -11.39
C GLN A 273 -15.68 -17.03 -10.33
N PHE A 274 -14.44 -17.38 -10.69
CA PHE A 274 -13.45 -17.91 -9.74
C PHE A 274 -12.58 -16.83 -9.08
N PHE A 275 -12.68 -15.58 -9.52
CA PHE A 275 -11.86 -14.47 -9.01
C PHE A 275 -12.01 -14.24 -7.49
N PRO A 276 -13.22 -14.25 -6.89
CA PRO A 276 -13.34 -14.11 -5.43
C PRO A 276 -12.63 -15.23 -4.66
N ILE A 277 -12.66 -16.47 -5.18
CA ILE A 277 -11.99 -17.62 -4.55
C ILE A 277 -10.47 -17.41 -4.59
N PHE A 278 -9.94 -16.95 -5.72
CA PHE A 278 -8.53 -16.61 -5.86
C PHE A 278 -8.10 -15.52 -4.85
N ILE A 279 -8.91 -14.47 -4.69
CA ILE A 279 -8.64 -13.41 -3.71
C ILE A 279 -8.69 -13.94 -2.28
N ILE A 280 -9.64 -14.82 -1.94
CA ILE A 280 -9.71 -15.43 -0.60
C ILE A 280 -8.42 -16.20 -0.28
N VAL A 281 -7.92 -17.01 -1.22
CA VAL A 281 -6.68 -17.77 -1.03
C VAL A 281 -5.48 -16.83 -0.89
N MET A 282 -5.41 -15.78 -1.71
CA MET A 282 -4.33 -14.78 -1.64
C MET A 282 -4.32 -14.02 -0.32
N LEU A 283 -5.49 -13.63 0.18
CA LEU A 283 -5.63 -12.82 1.38
C LEU A 283 -5.51 -13.63 2.67
N TRP A 284 -5.58 -14.97 2.63
CA TRP A 284 -5.63 -15.83 3.82
C TRP A 284 -4.50 -15.57 4.83
N SER A 285 -3.30 -15.21 4.37
CA SER A 285 -2.15 -14.92 5.23
C SER A 285 -1.89 -13.43 5.49
N LEU A 286 -2.71 -12.53 4.92
CA LEU A 286 -2.47 -11.09 5.03
C LEU A 286 -3.05 -10.49 6.32
N PRO A 287 -2.54 -9.34 6.78
CA PRO A 287 -3.11 -8.61 7.91
C PRO A 287 -4.58 -8.25 7.70
N SER A 288 -5.40 -8.43 8.73
CA SER A 288 -6.84 -8.15 8.66
C SER A 288 -7.17 -6.66 8.46
N GLY A 289 -6.25 -5.73 8.73
CA GLY A 289 -6.40 -4.33 8.35
C GLY A 289 -6.52 -4.13 6.83
N VAL A 290 -5.79 -4.90 6.02
CA VAL A 290 -5.91 -4.89 4.56
C VAL A 290 -7.25 -5.49 4.12
N MET A 291 -7.66 -6.58 4.76
CA MET A 291 -8.96 -7.21 4.53
C MET A 291 -10.12 -6.26 4.86
N LEU A 292 -10.00 -5.49 5.95
CA LEU A 292 -11.02 -4.55 6.40
C LEU A 292 -11.17 -3.39 5.40
N TYR A 293 -10.06 -2.87 4.89
CA TYR A 293 -10.08 -1.89 3.80
C TYR A 293 -10.79 -2.45 2.56
N TRP A 294 -10.47 -3.67 2.15
CA TRP A 294 -11.12 -4.26 0.98
C TRP A 294 -12.62 -4.47 1.23
N PHE A 295 -12.97 -5.01 2.39
CA PHE A 295 -14.37 -5.23 2.79
C PHE A 295 -15.18 -3.93 2.75
N THR A 296 -14.65 -2.87 3.34
CA THR A 296 -15.29 -1.55 3.36
C THR A 296 -15.37 -0.90 1.98
N SER A 297 -14.42 -1.16 1.10
CA SER A 297 -14.45 -0.71 -0.30
C SER A 297 -15.38 -1.51 -1.19
N THR A 298 -15.81 -2.71 -0.75
CA THR A 298 -16.68 -3.63 -1.51
C THR A 298 -18.16 -3.40 -1.20
N LEU A 299 -18.46 -2.98 0.03
CA LEU A 299 -19.78 -2.53 0.48
C LEU A 299 -20.27 -1.34 -0.36
#